data_AF-A0A1B7X872-F1
#
_entry.id   AF-A0A1B7X872-F1
#
_cell.length_a   1.000
_cell.length_b   1.000
_cell.length_c   1.000
_cell.angle_alpha   90.00
_cell.angle_beta   90.00
_cell.angle_gamma   90.00
#
_symmetry.space_group_name_H-M   'P 1'
#
loop_
_entity.id
_entity.type
_entity.pdbx_description
1 polymer ?
#
loop_
_entity_poly.entity_id
_entity_poly.type
_entity_poly.pdbx_seq_one_letter_code
_entity_poly.pdbx_strand_id
1 'polypeptide(L)' 'MMTRKDYIETANILNKFANEIDSKTFQDLIFEFSEWFASDNPRFDENKFWDACTKEICQLPALHALLK' A
#
# COMPACT_ATOMS: atom_id res chain seq x y z
N MET A 1 4.35 -17.89 7.78
CA MET A 1 3.92 -16.61 8.34
C MET A 1 4.87 -15.52 7.89
N MET A 2 4.38 -14.63 7.04
CA MET A 2 5.06 -13.44 6.58
C MET A 2 5.50 -12.59 7.77
N THR A 3 6.64 -11.94 7.62
CA THR A 3 7.22 -11.08 8.64
C THR A 3 7.04 -9.62 8.27
N ARG A 4 7.30 -8.74 9.25
CA ARG A 4 7.34 -7.30 9.00
C ARG A 4 8.26 -6.92 7.82
N LYS A 5 9.36 -7.64 7.59
CA LYS A 5 10.28 -7.35 6.48
C LYS A 5 9.64 -7.65 5.14
N ASP A 6 8.87 -8.73 5.05
CA ASP A 6 8.18 -9.13 3.82
C ASP A 6 7.12 -8.10 3.45
N TYR A 7 6.34 -7.62 4.43
CA TYR A 7 5.35 -6.55 4.20
C TYR A 7 6.00 -5.25 3.71
N ILE A 8 7.13 -4.85 4.30
CA ILE A 8 7.87 -3.65 3.87
C ILE A 8 8.37 -3.82 2.43
N GLU A 9 8.93 -4.98 2.09
CA GLU A 9 9.43 -5.23 0.74
C GLU A 9 8.30 -5.29 -0.29
N THR A 10 7.17 -5.93 0.03
CA THR A 10 5.98 -5.90 -0.85
C THR A 10 5.49 -4.47 -1.07
N ALA A 11 5.40 -3.66 -0.02
CA ALA A 11 5.00 -2.25 -0.16
C ALA A 11 5.95 -1.46 -1.05
N ASN A 12 7.27 -1.65 -0.90
CA ASN A 12 8.29 -1.02 -1.75
C ASN A 12 8.16 -1.45 -3.21
N ILE A 13 7.80 -2.71 -3.49
CA ILE A 13 7.59 -3.20 -4.85
C ILE A 13 6.33 -2.57 -5.43
N LEU A 14 5.21 -2.60 -4.71
CA LEU A 14 3.94 -2.01 -5.17
C LEU A 14 4.10 -0.52 -5.45
N ASN A 15 4.77 0.20 -4.56
CA ASN A 15 4.95 1.64 -4.67
C ASN A 15 5.61 2.07 -6.01
N LYS A 16 6.49 1.24 -6.60
CA LYS A 16 7.11 1.50 -7.91
C LYS A 16 6.08 1.61 -9.04
N PHE A 17 4.94 0.94 -8.92
CA PHE A 17 3.88 0.94 -9.92
C PHE A 17 2.78 1.98 -9.63
N ALA A 18 2.84 2.69 -8.50
CA ALA A 18 1.78 3.60 -8.06
C ALA A 18 1.41 4.70 -9.09
N ASN A 19 2.37 5.10 -9.92
CA ASN A 19 2.17 6.10 -10.98
C ASN A 19 2.08 5.47 -12.39
N GLU A 20 2.29 4.16 -12.52
CA GLU A 20 2.27 3.44 -13.80
C GLU A 20 0.88 2.86 -14.12
N ILE A 21 0.11 2.53 -13.08
CA ILE A 21 -1.25 2.00 -13.20
C ILE A 21 -2.28 2.99 -12.65
N ASP A 22 -3.54 2.82 -13.03
CA ASP A 22 -4.59 3.69 -12.53
C ASP A 22 -4.79 3.52 -11.01
N SER A 23 -5.22 4.60 -10.36
CA SER A 23 -5.36 4.65 -8.90
C SER A 23 -6.31 3.59 -8.35
N LYS A 24 -7.34 3.18 -9.11
CA LYS A 24 -8.29 2.17 -8.63
C LYS A 24 -7.61 0.81 -8.63
N THR A 25 -6.96 0.41 -9.72
CA THR A 25 -6.23 -0.85 -9.79
C THR A 25 -5.09 -0.92 -8.77
N PHE A 26 -4.42 0.21 -8.49
CA PHE A 26 -3.41 0.24 -7.44
C PHE A 26 -4.00 0.00 -6.04
N GLN A 27 -5.13 0.64 -5.72
CA GLN A 27 -5.82 0.44 -4.45
C GLN A 27 -6.37 -0.98 -4.30
N ASP A 28 -6.95 -1.53 -5.37
CA ASP A 28 -7.43 -2.92 -5.40
C ASP A 28 -6.27 -3.90 -5.12
N LEU A 29 -5.08 -3.68 -5.70
CA LEU A 29 -3.91 -4.52 -5.41
C LEU A 29 -3.47 -4.45 -3.95
N ILE A 30 -3.43 -3.25 -3.34
CA ILE A 30 -3.10 -3.11 -1.92
C ILE A 30 -4.10 -3.89 -1.06
N PHE A 31 -5.38 -3.83 -1.42
CA PHE A 31 -6.45 -4.53 -0.70
C PHE A 31 -6.28 -6.06 -0.78
N GLU A 32 -6.09 -6.62 -1.97
CA GLU A 32 -5.90 -8.07 -2.17
C GLU A 32 -4.69 -8.60 -1.39
N PHE A 33 -3.56 -7.87 -1.40
CA PHE A 33 -2.40 -8.24 -0.58
C PHE A 33 -2.69 -8.13 0.92
N SER A 34 -3.48 -7.13 1.33
CA SER A 34 -3.85 -6.94 2.72
C SER A 34 -4.70 -8.10 3.25
N GLU A 35 -5.71 -8.53 2.47
CA GLU A 35 -6.53 -9.69 2.81
C GLU A 35 -5.68 -10.96 2.92
N TRP A 36 -4.76 -11.17 1.98
CA TRP A 36 -3.88 -12.31 2.01
C TRP A 36 -2.95 -12.29 3.25
N PHE A 37 -2.37 -11.14 3.61
CA PHE A 37 -1.52 -11.01 4.79
C PHE A 37 -2.27 -11.14 6.11
N ALA A 38 -3.49 -10.61 6.19
CA ALA A 38 -4.36 -10.77 7.35
C ALA A 38 -4.75 -12.24 7.56
N SER A 39 -4.96 -13.00 6.46
CA SER A 39 -5.28 -14.42 6.52
C SER A 39 -4.13 -15.29 7.08
N ASP A 40 -2.87 -14.89 6.85
CA ASP A 40 -1.67 -15.59 7.32
C ASP A 40 -1.21 -15.10 8.71
N ASN A 41 -1.46 -13.84 9.07
CA ASN A 41 -1.01 -13.25 10.33
C ASN A 41 -2.08 -12.31 10.94
N PRO A 42 -2.73 -12.69 12.06
CA PRO A 42 -3.75 -11.85 12.71
C PRO A 42 -3.20 -10.59 13.37
N ARG A 43 -1.86 -10.43 13.44
CA ARG A 43 -1.20 -9.20 13.90
C ARG A 43 -0.82 -8.27 12.75
N PHE A 44 -1.15 -8.63 11.51
CA PHE A 44 -0.99 -7.75 10.37
C PHE A 44 -1.80 -6.46 10.58
N ASP A 45 -1.25 -5.34 10.15
CA ASP A 45 -1.84 -4.01 10.31
C ASP A 45 -2.04 -3.40 8.93
N GLU A 46 -3.26 -3.55 8.42
CA GLU A 46 -3.66 -3.14 7.07
C GLU A 46 -3.41 -1.65 6.83
N ASN A 47 -3.73 -0.81 7.83
CA ASN A 47 -3.55 0.64 7.74
C ASN A 47 -2.07 1.00 7.57
N LYS A 48 -1.17 0.37 8.34
CA LYS A 48 0.28 0.61 8.19
C LYS A 48 0.81 0.13 6.85
N PHE A 49 0.28 -0.96 6.32
CA PHE A 49 0.68 -1.45 5.00
C PHE A 49 0.19 -0.50 3.89
N TRP A 50 -1.05 -0.04 3.97
CA TRP A 50 -1.59 0.97 3.08
C TRP A 50 -0.74 2.25 3.05
N ASP A 51 -0.41 2.79 4.24
CA ASP A 51 0.44 3.97 4.36
C ASP A 51 1.82 3.76 3.74
N ALA A 52 2.38 2.55 3.87
CA ALA A 52 3.66 2.20 3.26
C ALA A 52 3.57 2.16 1.72
N CYS A 53 2.49 1.61 1.16
CA CYS A 53 2.27 1.55 -0.29
C CYS A 53 2.01 2.93 -0.91
N THR A 54 1.34 3.83 -0.20
CA THR A 54 0.91 5.15 -0.70
C THR A 54 1.85 6.29 -0.33
N LYS A 55 2.95 6.00 0.38
CA LYS A 55 3.88 7.00 0.93
C LYS A 55 4.44 7.98 -0.11
N GLU A 56 4.69 7.52 -1.34
CA GLU A 56 5.19 8.41 -2.41
C GLU A 56 4.08 9.21 -3.13
N ILE A 57 2.85 8.68 -3.19
CA ILE A 57 1.71 9.38 -3.81
C ILE A 57 1.39 10.68 -3.06
N CYS A 58 1.54 10.65 -1.72
CA CYS A 58 1.26 11.79 -0.85
C CYS A 58 2.35 12.88 -0.86
N GLN A 59 3.50 12.66 -1.53
CA GLN A 59 4.55 13.68 -1.68
C GLN A 59 4.37 14.58 -2.92
N LEU A 60 3.34 14.37 -3.73
CA LEU A 60 2.95 15.32 -4.76
C LEU A 60 2.19 16.49 -4.11
N PRO A 61 2.75 17.72 -4.07
CA PRO A 61 2.12 18.87 -3.40
C PRO A 61 0.76 19.25 -3.99
N ALA A 62 0.39 18.73 -5.16
CA ALA A 62 -0.87 19.04 -5.84
C ALA A 62 -2.09 18.29 -5.26
N LEU A 63 -1.93 17.09 -4.69
CA LEU A 63 -3.09 16.27 -4.28
C LEU A 63 -3.63 16.66 -2.89
N HIS A 64 -2.78 17.17 -1.99
CA HIS A 64 -3.18 17.64 -0.66
C HIS A 64 -4.12 18.87 -0.70
N ALA A 65 -4.15 19.60 -1.81
CA ALA A 65 -5.03 20.75 -2.02
C ALA A 65 -6.44 20.37 -2.55
N LEU A 66 -6.62 19.15 -3.05
CA LEU A 66 -7.87 18.71 -3.69
C LEU A 66 -8.75 17.81 -2.80
N LEU A 67 -8.25 17.41 -1.63
CA LEU A 67 -8.96 16.56 -0.67
C LEU A 67 -9.25 17.24 0.69
N LYS A 68 -9.14 18.58 0.75
CA LYS A 68 -9.69 19.41 1.84
C LYS A 68 -10.78 20.31 1.28
#